data_AF-A0A842V694-F1
#
_entry.id   AF-A0A842V694-F1
#
_cell.length_a   1.000
_cell.length_b   1.000
_cell.length_c   1.000
_cell.angle_alpha   90.00
_cell.angle_beta   90.00
_cell.angle_gamma   90.00
#
_symmetry.space_group_name_H-M   'P 1'
#
loop_
_entity.id
_entity.type
_entity.pdbx_description
1 polymer ?
#
loop_
_entity_poly.entity_id
_entity_poly.type
_entity_poly.pdbx_seq_one_letter_code
_entity_poly.pdbx_strand_id
1 'polypeptide(L)'
;MDQEQLDVLTQQKIDLIVSMKTKKFDEEIKNLKDVIGNLQADIMQLRREMAQKPTQTTSQVEIKPVVERQERKEEPRHTEEKKETKKEESQGSHPRQGNYTSDDVSIEKYFNFSRK
;
A
#
# COMPACT_ATOMS: atom_id res chain seq x y z
N MET A 1 -55.08 30.76 16.46
CA MET A 1 -54.30 29.81 15.66
C MET A 1 -54.79 28.43 16.01
N ASP A 2 -55.25 27.68 15.02
CA ASP A 2 -55.73 26.33 15.22
C ASP A 2 -54.55 25.38 15.46
N GLN A 3 -54.76 24.34 16.27
CA GLN A 3 -53.71 23.40 16.67
C GLN A 3 -53.06 22.74 15.44
N GLU A 4 -53.84 22.44 14.41
CA GLU A 4 -53.34 21.91 13.13
C GLU A 4 -52.36 22.85 12.42
N GLN A 5 -52.58 24.16 12.47
CA GLN A 5 -51.67 25.13 11.85
C GLN A 5 -50.33 25.18 12.57
N LEU A 6 -50.35 25.02 13.91
CA LEU A 6 -49.13 24.97 14.72
C LEU A 6 -48.34 23.69 14.42
N ASP A 7 -49.01 22.55 14.26
CA ASP A 7 -48.37 21.28 13.92
C ASP A 7 -47.73 21.32 12.53
N VAL A 8 -48.41 21.89 11.53
CA VAL A 8 -47.86 22.07 10.18
C VAL A 8 -46.60 22.95 10.19
N LEU A 9 -46.64 24.08 10.89
CA LEU A 9 -45.47 24.97 11.01
C LEU A 9 -44.31 24.29 11.74
N THR A 10 -44.60 23.48 12.75
CA THR A 10 -43.59 22.72 13.49
C THR A 10 -42.94 21.68 12.60
N GLN A 11 -43.72 20.95 11.81
CA GLN A 11 -43.21 19.96 10.86
C GLN A 11 -42.31 20.63 9.80
N GLN A 12 -42.76 21.73 9.19
CA GLN A 12 -41.96 22.48 8.21
C GLN A 12 -40.63 22.95 8.78
N LYS A 13 -40.60 23.37 10.05
CA LYS A 13 -39.38 23.79 10.73
C LYS A 13 -38.43 22.62 10.97
N ILE A 14 -38.96 21.46 11.35
CA ILE A 14 -38.16 20.24 11.52
C ILE A 14 -37.54 19.85 10.18
N ASP A 15 -38.34 19.80 9.11
CA ASP A 15 -37.87 19.43 7.77
C ASP A 15 -36.79 20.40 7.27
N LEU A 16 -36.95 21.70 7.52
CA LEU A 16 -35.94 22.69 7.18
C LEU A 16 -34.63 22.47 7.94
N ILE A 17 -34.69 22.21 9.25
CA ILE A 17 -33.51 21.93 10.05
C ILE A 17 -32.81 20.67 9.54
N VAL A 18 -33.56 19.60 9.27
CA VAL A 18 -33.03 18.36 8.72
C VAL A 18 -32.33 18.64 7.39
N SER A 19 -33.01 19.31 6.45
CA SER A 19 -32.45 19.66 5.13
C SER A 19 -31.16 20.48 5.24
N MET A 20 -31.13 21.48 6.12
CA MET A 20 -29.93 22.30 6.33
C MET A 20 -28.76 21.50 6.90
N LYS A 21 -29.04 20.47 7.72
CA LYS A 21 -28.01 19.60 8.29
C LYS A 21 -27.55 18.52 7.32
N THR A 22 -28.43 17.99 6.48
CA THR A 22 -28.09 16.92 5.52
C THR A 22 -27.39 17.46 4.27
N LYS A 23 -27.65 18.71 3.87
CA LYS A 23 -27.08 19.29 2.65
C LYS A 23 -25.56 19.18 2.55
N LYS A 24 -24.84 19.38 3.65
CA LYS A 24 -23.38 19.23 3.68
C LYS A 24 -22.94 17.80 3.40
N PHE A 25 -23.65 16.82 3.94
CA PHE A 25 -23.37 15.41 3.70
C PHE A 25 -23.69 15.04 2.25
N ASP A 26 -24.78 15.58 1.67
CA ASP A 26 -25.12 15.34 0.27
C ASP A 26 -24.02 15.86 -0.68
N GLU A 27 -23.48 17.06 -0.40
CA GLU A 27 -22.35 17.64 -1.13
C GLU A 27 -21.08 16.81 -0.98
N GLU A 28 -20.76 16.35 0.24
CA GLU A 28 -19.58 15.51 0.50
C GLU A 28 -19.69 14.14 -0.17
N ILE A 29 -20.86 13.50 -0.11
CA ILE A 29 -21.14 12.24 -0.81
C ILE A 29 -20.97 12.41 -2.32
N LYS A 30 -21.46 13.52 -2.89
CA LYS A 30 -21.28 13.82 -4.31
C LYS A 30 -19.79 13.96 -4.65
N ASN A 31 -19.06 14.75 -3.88
CA ASN A 31 -17.61 14.95 -4.10
C ASN A 31 -16.85 13.62 -4.02
N LEU A 32 -17.16 12.77 -3.05
CA LEU A 32 -16.54 11.44 -2.92
C LEU A 32 -16.85 10.55 -4.13
N LYS A 33 -18.09 10.56 -4.64
CA LYS A 33 -18.46 9.82 -5.85
C LYS A 33 -17.66 10.30 -7.07
N ASP A 34 -17.50 11.61 -7.22
CA ASP A 34 -16.73 12.20 -8.33
C ASP A 34 -15.25 11.80 -8.24
N VAL A 35 -14.65 11.86 -7.04
CA VAL A 35 -13.27 11.42 -6.81
C VAL A 35 -13.10 9.93 -7.11
N ILE A 36 -14.02 9.08 -6.65
CA ILE A 36 -13.98 7.64 -6.94
C ILE A 36 -14.07 7.39 -8.45
N GLY A 37 -14.96 8.09 -9.15
CA GLY A 37 -15.10 7.97 -10.60
C GLY A 37 -13.81 8.33 -11.34
N ASN A 38 -13.17 9.43 -10.95
CA ASN A 38 -11.89 9.86 -11.53
C ASN A 38 -10.78 8.84 -11.28
N LEU A 39 -10.64 8.36 -10.04
CA LEU A 39 -9.64 7.34 -9.70
C LEU A 39 -9.87 6.01 -10.45
N GLN A 40 -11.12 5.62 -10.64
CA GLN A 40 -11.45 4.43 -11.45
C GLN A 40 -11.02 4.62 -12.90
N ALA A 41 -11.25 5.80 -13.49
CA ALA A 41 -10.80 6.11 -14.84
C ALA A 41 -9.26 6.07 -14.95
N ASP A 42 -8.55 6.67 -13.99
CA ASP A 42 -7.08 6.66 -13.95
C ASP A 42 -6.52 5.24 -13.85
N ILE A 43 -7.10 4.41 -12.97
CA ILE A 43 -6.71 3.00 -12.83
C ILE A 43 -6.94 2.24 -14.14
N MET A 44 -8.08 2.47 -14.81
CA MET A 44 -8.36 1.84 -16.10
C MET A 44 -7.36 2.27 -17.18
N GLN A 45 -6.99 3.55 -17.21
CA GLN A 45 -5.99 4.07 -18.13
C GLN A 45 -4.62 3.45 -17.87
N LEU A 46 -4.14 3.46 -16.61
CA LEU A 46 -2.86 2.86 -16.23
C LEU A 46 -2.81 1.36 -16.57
N ARG A 47 -3.90 0.62 -16.37
CA ARG A 47 -4.00 -0.79 -16.77
C ARG A 47 -3.85 -0.97 -18.28
N ARG A 48 -4.43 -0.08 -19.09
CA ARG A 48 -4.26 -0.11 -20.56
C ARG A 48 -2.82 0.21 -20.96
N GLU A 49 -2.22 1.22 -20.36
CA GLU A 49 -0.81 1.58 -20.62
C GLU A 49 0.15 0.45 -20.25
N MET A 50 -0.06 -0.23 -19.13
CA MET A 50 0.71 -1.41 -18.74
C MET A 50 0.51 -2.59 -19.70
N ALA A 51 -0.71 -2.81 -20.19
CA ALA A 51 -0.99 -3.87 -21.16
C ALA A 51 -0.40 -3.58 -22.55
N GLN A 52 -0.24 -2.30 -22.92
CA GLN A 52 0.32 -1.88 -24.20
C GLN A 52 1.85 -1.81 -24.21
N LYS A 53 2.52 -1.93 -23.06
CA LYS A 53 3.99 -2.09 -23.05
C LYS A 53 4.30 -3.51 -23.49
N PRO A 54 4.87 -3.73 -24.70
CA PRO A 54 5.36 -5.05 -25.06
C PRO A 54 6.39 -5.44 -24.03
N THR A 55 6.17 -6.57 -23.38
CA THR A 55 7.12 -7.24 -22.51
C THR A 55 8.32 -7.65 -23.37
N GLN A 56 9.22 -6.72 -23.65
CA GLN A 56 10.57 -7.09 -24.05
C GLN A 56 11.23 -7.65 -22.79
N THR A 57 11.48 -8.97 -22.82
CA THR A 57 12.18 -9.81 -21.81
C THR A 57 11.41 -9.95 -20.48
N THR A 58 11.15 -11.13 -19.90
CA THR A 58 11.91 -12.39 -19.90
C THR A 58 11.04 -13.49 -19.25
N SER A 59 11.16 -14.71 -19.75
CA SER A 59 10.98 -16.00 -19.05
C SER A 59 9.66 -16.32 -18.36
N GLN A 60 8.93 -17.27 -18.94
CA GLN A 60 7.92 -18.09 -18.28
C GLN A 60 8.50 -18.67 -16.98
N VAL A 61 8.03 -18.17 -15.83
CA VAL A 61 8.13 -18.88 -14.57
C VAL A 61 6.76 -19.50 -14.33
N GLU A 62 6.64 -20.80 -14.59
CA GLU A 62 5.50 -21.61 -14.15
C GLU A 62 5.39 -21.51 -12.62
N ILE A 63 4.40 -20.77 -12.14
CA ILE A 63 4.06 -20.76 -10.72
C ILE A 63 3.19 -22.00 -10.47
N LYS A 64 3.81 -23.06 -9.93
CA LYS A 64 3.07 -24.17 -9.33
C LYS A 64 2.24 -23.64 -8.15
N PRO A 65 0.94 -24.01 -8.02
CA PRO A 65 0.14 -23.58 -6.89
C PRO A 65 0.59 -24.36 -5.64
N VAL A 66 1.23 -23.67 -4.70
CA VAL A 66 1.45 -24.20 -3.35
C VAL A 66 0.12 -24.07 -2.62
N VAL A 67 -0.50 -25.22 -2.37
CA VAL A 67 -1.71 -25.36 -1.57
C VAL A 67 -1.42 -24.88 -0.15
N GLU A 68 -2.25 -23.95 0.28
CA GLU A 68 -2.38 -23.39 1.61
C GLU A 68 -2.42 -24.49 2.68
N ARG A 69 -1.47 -24.49 3.63
CA ARG A 69 -1.59 -25.24 4.87
C ARG A 69 -1.37 -24.30 6.04
N GLN A 70 -2.50 -23.88 6.60
CA GLN A 70 -2.61 -23.19 7.88
C GLN A 70 -2.22 -24.13 9.06
N GLU A 71 -1.68 -23.47 10.11
CA GLU A 71 -1.49 -23.90 11.51
C GLU A 71 -0.28 -24.79 11.87
N ARG A 72 0.67 -24.27 12.68
CA ARG A 72 0.61 -24.28 14.16
C ARG A 72 1.82 -23.56 14.80
N LYS A 73 1.56 -23.01 15.99
CA LYS A 73 2.46 -22.36 16.96
C LYS A 73 3.69 -23.21 17.32
N GLU A 74 4.83 -22.58 17.57
CA GLU A 74 5.54 -22.53 18.87
C GLU A 74 6.91 -21.84 18.75
N GLU A 75 7.36 -21.30 19.88
CA GLU A 75 8.44 -20.33 20.11
C GLU A 75 9.87 -20.97 20.16
N PRO A 76 10.95 -20.21 20.44
CA PRO A 76 12.24 -20.32 19.75
C PRO A 76 13.22 -21.31 20.40
N ARG A 77 14.15 -21.85 19.59
CA ARG A 77 15.39 -22.45 20.10
C ARG A 77 16.60 -22.11 19.22
N HIS A 78 17.64 -21.56 19.86
CA HIS A 78 19.05 -21.60 19.45
C HIS A 78 19.39 -22.97 18.82
N THR A 79 20.32 -23.11 17.88
CA THR A 79 21.76 -22.94 18.08
C THR A 79 22.48 -22.99 16.72
N GLU A 80 23.65 -22.37 16.69
CA GLU A 80 24.68 -22.27 15.64
C GLU A 80 24.83 -23.48 14.70
N GLU A 81 24.94 -23.22 13.38
CA GLU A 81 25.88 -23.96 12.52
C GLU A 81 26.49 -23.03 11.46
N LYS A 82 27.80 -22.82 11.59
CA LYS A 82 28.69 -22.29 10.55
C LYS A 82 28.58 -23.14 9.29
N LYS A 83 28.35 -22.50 8.14
CA LYS A 83 28.82 -23.00 6.84
C LYS A 83 29.53 -21.88 6.09
N GLU A 84 30.85 -21.86 6.26
CA GLU A 84 31.76 -21.27 5.30
C GLU A 84 31.53 -21.94 3.94
N THR A 85 31.19 -21.15 2.93
CA THR A 85 31.47 -21.52 1.54
C THR A 85 32.03 -20.29 0.84
N LYS A 86 33.35 -20.24 0.74
CA LYS A 86 34.06 -19.44 -0.25
C LYS A 86 33.55 -19.84 -1.64
N LYS A 87 32.98 -18.89 -2.37
CA LYS A 87 32.95 -18.90 -3.83
C LYS A 87 33.40 -17.52 -4.29
N GLU A 88 34.65 -17.48 -4.72
CA GLU A 88 35.20 -16.39 -5.52
C GLU A 88 34.49 -16.38 -6.89
N GLU A 89 34.08 -15.17 -7.26
CA GLU A 89 34.03 -14.60 -8.61
C GLU A 89 33.23 -15.32 -9.70
N SER A 90 32.10 -14.72 -10.08
CA SER A 90 31.85 -14.49 -11.51
C SER A 90 31.18 -13.13 -11.69
N GLN A 91 31.84 -12.30 -12.49
CA GLN A 91 31.45 -10.96 -12.86
C GLN A 91 30.15 -11.00 -13.67
N GLY A 92 29.05 -10.61 -13.05
CA GLY A 92 27.85 -10.15 -13.73
C GLY A 92 27.61 -8.71 -13.31
N SER A 93 28.02 -7.73 -14.13
CA SER A 93 27.74 -6.31 -13.88
C SER A 93 26.24 -6.06 -14.04
N HIS A 94 25.46 -6.39 -13.00
CA HIS A 94 24.12 -5.88 -12.84
C HIS A 94 24.24 -4.47 -12.25
N PRO A 95 23.60 -3.44 -12.83
CA PRO A 95 23.71 -2.05 -12.35
C PRO A 95 23.13 -1.84 -10.93
N ARG A 96 22.55 -2.88 -10.33
CA ARG A 96 22.06 -2.89 -8.93
C ARG A 96 23.01 -3.59 -7.94
N GLN A 97 24.02 -4.30 -8.42
CA GLN A 97 25.01 -4.98 -7.58
C GLN A 97 26.31 -4.18 -7.62
N GLY A 98 26.40 -3.17 -6.76
CA GLY A 98 27.68 -2.51 -6.48
C GLY A 98 28.62 -3.51 -5.79
N ASN A 99 29.91 -3.46 -6.12
CA ASN A 99 30.96 -4.29 -5.53
C ASN A 99 31.31 -3.84 -4.10
N TYR A 100 30.31 -3.70 -3.24
CA TYR A 100 30.52 -3.33 -1.86
C TYR A 100 31.12 -4.51 -1.10
N THR A 101 32.22 -4.23 -0.42
CA THR A 101 32.85 -5.12 0.55
C THR A 101 32.31 -4.79 1.94
N SER A 102 32.43 -5.73 2.89
CA SER A 102 32.01 -5.50 4.28
C SER A 102 32.70 -4.28 4.92
N ASP A 103 33.89 -3.92 4.42
CA ASP A 103 34.63 -2.74 4.86
C ASP A 103 33.96 -1.43 4.42
N ASP A 104 33.17 -1.43 3.35
CA ASP A 104 32.46 -0.24 2.86
C ASP A 104 31.25 0.13 3.74
N VAL A 105 30.73 -0.83 4.51
CA VAL A 105 29.55 -0.66 5.38
C VAL A 105 29.88 -0.91 6.86
N SER A 106 31.15 -0.83 7.25
CA SER A 106 31.55 -1.17 8.62
C SER A 106 31.00 -0.15 9.63
N ILE A 107 30.24 -0.67 10.60
CA ILE A 107 29.61 0.10 11.68
C ILE A 107 30.67 0.89 12.48
N GLU A 108 31.87 0.34 12.64
CA GLU A 108 32.99 0.99 13.33
C GLU A 108 33.37 2.35 12.71
N LYS A 109 33.27 2.51 11.39
CA LYS A 109 33.50 3.82 10.72
C LYS A 109 32.44 4.85 11.09
N TYR A 110 31.21 4.43 11.39
CA TYR A 110 30.09 5.33 11.68
C TYR A 110 29.97 5.70 13.16
N PHE A 111 30.46 4.86 14.08
CA PHE A 111 30.31 5.07 15.53
C PHE A 111 31.59 5.54 16.25
N ASN A 112 32.70 5.73 15.53
CA ASN A 112 33.96 6.25 16.12
C ASN A 112 34.00 7.79 16.32
N PHE A 113 32.84 8.45 16.43
CA PHE A 113 32.79 9.89 16.73
C PHE A 113 32.94 10.23 18.22
N SER A 114 33.19 9.25 19.10
CA SER A 114 33.23 9.47 20.55
C SER A 114 34.55 9.10 21.23
N ARG A 115 35.66 8.97 20.49
CA ARG A 115 37.01 8.95 21.10
C ARG A 115 37.74 10.27 20.81
N LYS A 116 37.55 11.23 21.71
CA LYS A 116 38.46 12.34 21.98
C LYS A 116 38.72 12.39 23.47
#